data_AF-A0A6H2EED7-F1
#
_entry.id   AF-A0A6H2EED7-F1
#
_cell.length_a   1.000
_cell.length_b   1.000
_cell.length_c   1.000
_cell.angle_alpha   90.00
_cell.angle_beta   90.00
_cell.angle_gamma   90.00
#
_symmetry.space_group_name_H-M   'P 1'
#
loop_
_entity.id
_entity.type
_entity.pdbx_description
1 polymer ?
#
loop_
_entity_poly.entity_id
_entity_poly.type
_entity_poly.pdbx_seq_one_letter_code
_entity_poly.pdbx_strand_id
1 'polypeptide(L)'
;MCKKFSFITNLNICTKYRVCIFWACINIIVGIAFIPLVVDFVKRQKLPNAVLVFGCICGGNLILSGFMLLIGVLKDVRCLVGSSIVFCGIGIFFIHWLIIPLALFFIFSFIVFNYYQVVMASDDRYRVPRRFS
;
A
#
# COMPACT_ATOMS: atom_id res chain seq x y z
N MET A 1 -12.84 0.56 13.18
CA MET A 1 -13.95 1.25 13.87
C MET A 1 -13.67 2.74 13.91
N CYS A 2 -14.37 3.58 13.13
CA CYS A 2 -14.25 5.05 13.26
C CYS A 2 -14.89 5.49 14.60
N LYS A 3 -14.07 5.94 15.57
CA LYS A 3 -14.55 6.43 16.88
C LYS A 3 -15.33 7.75 16.70
N LYS A 4 -16.45 7.88 17.43
CA LYS A 4 -17.36 9.04 17.42
C LYS A 4 -16.67 10.34 17.85
N PHE A 5 -16.10 11.12 16.92
CA PHE A 5 -15.72 12.52 17.17
C PHE A 5 -16.03 13.37 15.94
N SER A 6 -16.95 14.35 16.06
CA SER A 6 -17.39 15.36 15.08
C SER A 6 -17.67 14.87 13.63
N PHE A 7 -18.84 15.23 13.10
CA PHE A 7 -19.36 14.72 11.81
C PHE A 7 -18.40 14.96 10.63
N ILE A 8 -17.73 16.12 10.59
CA ILE A 8 -16.86 16.52 9.48
C ILE A 8 -15.53 15.75 9.51
N THR A 9 -14.91 15.63 10.69
CA THR A 9 -13.65 14.89 10.87
C THR A 9 -13.85 13.40 10.63
N ASN A 10 -15.00 12.83 11.01
CA ASN A 10 -15.34 11.44 10.72
C ASN A 10 -15.39 11.14 9.22
N LEU A 11 -16.01 12.01 8.41
CA LEU A 11 -16.05 11.79 6.96
C LEU A 11 -14.65 11.70 6.38
N ASN A 12 -13.73 12.56 6.83
CA ASN A 12 -12.36 12.60 6.32
C ASN A 12 -11.46 11.46 6.84
N ILE A 13 -11.64 11.03 8.10
CA ILE A 13 -10.90 9.87 8.65
C ILE A 13 -11.40 8.58 8.00
N CYS A 14 -12.72 8.41 7.89
CA CYS A 14 -13.29 7.21 7.29
C CYS A 14 -13.00 7.14 5.78
N THR A 15 -12.88 8.26 5.06
CA THR A 15 -12.43 8.23 3.66
C THR A 15 -10.98 7.76 3.56
N LYS A 16 -10.05 8.29 4.37
CA LYS A 16 -8.65 7.82 4.35
C LYS A 16 -8.53 6.33 4.68
N TYR A 17 -9.24 5.87 5.70
CA TYR A 17 -9.31 4.45 6.07
C TYR A 17 -9.82 3.57 4.90
N ARG A 18 -10.92 3.97 4.27
CA ARG A 18 -11.48 3.26 3.11
C ARG A 18 -10.53 3.24 1.92
N VAL A 19 -9.84 4.35 1.67
CA VAL A 19 -8.84 4.45 0.60
C VAL A 19 -7.66 3.51 0.88
N CYS A 20 -7.17 3.42 2.11
CA CYS A 20 -6.12 2.45 2.46
C CYS A 20 -6.56 0.99 2.27
N ILE A 21 -7.79 0.65 2.67
CA ILE A 21 -8.34 -0.70 2.42
C ILE A 21 -8.45 -0.97 0.93
N PHE A 22 -8.96 0.00 0.17
CA PHE A 22 -9.09 -0.12 -1.28
C PHE A 22 -7.72 -0.36 -1.94
N TRP A 23 -6.69 0.38 -1.54
CA TRP A 23 -5.32 0.18 -2.03
C TRP A 23 -4.70 -1.13 -1.59
N ALA A 24 -4.97 -1.59 -0.36
CA ALA A 24 -4.56 -2.91 0.09
C ALA A 24 -5.15 -4.01 -0.81
N CYS A 25 -6.44 -3.92 -1.13
CA CYS A 25 -7.11 -4.84 -2.05
C CYS A 25 -6.53 -4.76 -3.47
N ILE A 26 -6.26 -3.57 -4.00
CA ILE A 26 -5.61 -3.39 -5.30
C ILE A 26 -4.25 -4.09 -5.33
N ASN A 27 -3.40 -3.88 -4.32
CA ASN A 27 -2.08 -4.51 -4.29
C ASN A 27 -2.16 -6.03 -4.29
N ILE A 28 -3.11 -6.61 -3.54
CA ILE A 28 -3.35 -8.06 -3.51
C ILE A 28 -3.81 -8.54 -4.89
N ILE A 29 -4.83 -7.91 -5.48
CA ILE A 29 -5.40 -8.32 -6.77
C ILE A 29 -4.37 -8.20 -7.89
N VAL A 30 -3.67 -7.06 -7.95
CA VAL A 30 -2.62 -6.82 -8.94
C VAL A 30 -1.49 -7.83 -8.76
N GLY A 31 -1.03 -8.07 -7.54
CA GLY A 31 0.02 -9.04 -7.28
C GLY A 31 -0.37 -10.47 -7.68
N ILE A 32 -1.60 -10.90 -7.38
CA ILE A 32 -2.13 -12.22 -7.81
C ILE A 32 -2.23 -12.31 -9.33
N ALA A 33 -2.74 -11.27 -10.00
CA ALA A 33 -2.89 -11.25 -11.46
C ALA A 33 -1.54 -11.12 -12.19
N PHE A 34 -0.55 -10.49 -11.55
CA PHE A 34 0.76 -10.24 -12.14
C PHE A 34 1.60 -11.51 -12.25
N ILE A 35 1.54 -12.42 -11.27
CA ILE A 35 2.31 -13.68 -11.29
C ILE A 35 2.04 -14.52 -12.54
N PRO A 36 0.79 -14.93 -12.87
CA PRO A 36 0.53 -15.71 -14.08
C PRO A 36 0.88 -14.92 -15.35
N LEU A 37 0.67 -13.60 -15.36
CA LEU A 37 1.02 -12.75 -16.49
C LEU A 37 2.53 -12.78 -16.79
N VAL A 38 3.38 -12.68 -15.76
CA VAL A 38 4.84 -12.81 -15.92
C VAL A 38 5.22 -14.19 -16.42
N VAL A 39 4.61 -15.25 -15.86
CA VAL A 39 4.89 -16.63 -16.27
C VAL A 39 4.61 -16.81 -17.76
N ASP A 40 3.46 -16.34 -18.23
CA ASP A 40 3.08 -16.43 -19.64
C ASP A 40 3.96 -15.55 -20.52
N PHE A 41 4.31 -14.35 -20.07
CA PHE A 41 5.18 -13.44 -20.79
C PHE A 41 6.58 -14.02 -21.00
N VAL A 42 7.20 -14.53 -19.93
CA VAL A 42 8.52 -15.16 -19.99
C VAL A 42 8.51 -16.37 -20.92
N LYS A 43 7.48 -17.22 -20.84
CA LYS A 43 7.32 -18.38 -21.73
C LYS A 43 7.20 -17.98 -23.20
N ARG A 44 6.36 -16.97 -23.51
CA ARG A 44 6.14 -16.50 -24.88
C ARG A 44 7.39 -15.86 -25.49
N GLN A 45 8.11 -15.07 -24.69
CA GLN A 45 9.30 -14.35 -25.14
C GLN A 45 10.60 -15.15 -25.00
N LYS A 46 10.54 -16.40 -24.52
CA LYS A 46 11.70 -17.27 -24.23
C LYS A 46 12.77 -16.55 -23.38
N LEU A 47 12.31 -15.78 -22.41
CA LEU A 47 13.19 -15.00 -21.53
C LEU A 47 13.87 -15.92 -20.49
N PRO A 48 15.02 -15.50 -19.93
CA PRO A 48 15.72 -16.30 -18.92
C PRO A 48 14.89 -16.43 -17.64
N ASN A 49 15.05 -17.58 -16.96
CA ASN A 49 14.36 -17.89 -15.70
C ASN A 49 14.61 -16.83 -14.60
N ALA A 50 15.70 -16.07 -14.67
CA ALA A 50 15.93 -14.95 -13.76
C ALA A 50 14.81 -13.91 -13.81
N VAL A 51 14.30 -13.56 -15.00
CA VAL A 51 13.20 -12.59 -15.17
C VAL A 51 11.91 -13.14 -14.57
N LEU A 52 11.66 -14.44 -14.72
CA LEU A 52 10.54 -15.12 -14.06
C LEU A 52 10.61 -14.97 -12.54
N VAL A 53 11.77 -15.27 -11.97
CA VAL A 53 11.98 -15.18 -10.52
C VAL A 53 11.78 -13.75 -10.02
N PHE A 54 12.36 -12.75 -10.69
CA PHE A 54 12.17 -11.34 -10.30
C PHE A 54 10.71 -10.89 -10.43
N GLY A 55 10.02 -11.27 -11.50
CA GLY A 55 8.61 -10.94 -11.65
C GLY A 55 7.71 -11.62 -10.61
N CYS A 56 7.99 -12.89 -10.27
CA CYS A 56 7.30 -13.58 -9.17
C CYS A 56 7.58 -12.93 -7.80
N ILE A 57 8.82 -12.51 -7.54
CA ILE A 57 9.19 -11.76 -6.32
C ILE A 57 8.43 -10.43 -6.26
N CYS A 58 8.32 -9.70 -7.38
CA CYS A 58 7.54 -8.48 -7.44
C CYS A 58 6.06 -8.75 -7.11
N GLY A 59 5.44 -9.74 -7.76
CA GLY A 59 4.05 -10.12 -7.48
C GLY A 59 3.83 -10.52 -6.02
N GLY A 60 4.72 -11.34 -5.46
CA GLY A 60 4.69 -11.73 -4.05
C GLY A 60 4.83 -10.55 -3.08
N ASN A 61 5.72 -9.60 -3.37
CA ASN A 61 5.89 -8.39 -2.56
C ASN A 61 4.67 -7.47 -2.60
N LEU A 62 3.98 -7.36 -3.74
CA LEU A 62 2.72 -6.61 -3.85
C LEU A 62 1.62 -7.26 -2.99
N ILE A 63 1.49 -8.60 -3.05
CA ILE A 63 0.54 -9.35 -2.22
C ILE A 63 0.85 -9.14 -0.73
N LEU A 64 2.12 -9.33 -0.34
CA LEU A 64 2.57 -9.17 1.03
C LEU A 64 2.32 -7.74 1.53
N SER A 65 2.70 -6.72 0.75
CA SER A 65 2.44 -5.32 1.06
C SER A 65 0.95 -5.05 1.26
N GLY A 66 0.09 -5.58 0.40
CA GLY A 66 -1.36 -5.42 0.53
C GLY A 66 -1.90 -6.05 1.81
N PHE A 67 -1.49 -7.27 2.16
CA PHE A 67 -1.86 -7.89 3.44
C PHE A 67 -1.32 -7.13 4.65
N MET A 68 -0.08 -6.68 4.60
CA MET A 68 0.53 -5.90 5.68
C MET A 68 -0.23 -4.60 5.91
N LEU A 69 -0.60 -3.89 4.84
CA LEU A 69 -1.41 -2.69 4.93
C LEU A 69 -2.80 -3.01 5.50
N LEU A 70 -3.45 -4.06 5.00
CA LEU A 70 -4.78 -4.46 5.47
C LEU A 70 -4.78 -4.77 6.97
N ILE A 71 -3.85 -5.63 7.42
CA ILE A 71 -3.71 -6.01 8.83
C ILE A 71 -3.31 -4.79 9.66
N GLY A 72 -2.36 -3.99 9.18
CA GLY A 72 -1.90 -2.77 9.86
C GLY A 72 -3.03 -1.77 10.07
N VAL A 73 -3.90 -1.58 9.08
CA VAL A 73 -5.05 -0.68 9.16
C VAL A 73 -6.17 -1.26 10.02
N LEU A 74 -6.44 -2.56 9.94
CA LEU A 74 -7.48 -3.23 10.73
C LEU A 74 -7.13 -3.32 12.22
N LYS A 75 -5.87 -3.64 12.54
CA LYS A 75 -5.37 -3.80 13.91
C LYS A 75 -4.69 -2.55 14.47
N ASP A 76 -4.68 -1.45 13.71
CA ASP A 76 -4.05 -0.18 14.07
C ASP A 76 -2.54 -0.30 14.40
N VAL A 77 -1.81 -1.17 13.67
CA VAL A 77 -0.38 -1.43 13.88
C VAL A 77 0.46 -0.58 12.93
N ARG A 78 1.02 0.49 13.48
CA ARG A 78 1.85 1.49 12.77
C ARG A 78 3.00 0.88 11.97
N CYS A 79 3.74 -0.05 12.58
CA CYS A 79 4.90 -0.67 11.94
C CYS A 79 4.53 -1.47 10.69
N LEU A 80 3.37 -2.13 10.67
CA LEU A 80 2.89 -2.85 9.48
C LEU A 80 2.50 -1.89 8.35
N VAL A 81 1.86 -0.77 8.69
CA VAL A 81 1.51 0.27 7.70
C VAL A 81 2.79 0.87 7.09
N GLY A 82 3.78 1.24 7.91
CA GLY A 82 5.05 1.78 7.41
C GLY A 82 5.84 0.77 6.56
N SER A 83 5.94 -0.47 7.03
CA SER A 83 6.65 -1.53 6.28
C SER A 83 5.93 -1.94 5.00
N SER A 84 4.60 -1.80 4.90
CA SER A 84 3.87 -2.05 3.65
C SER A 84 4.39 -1.18 2.49
N ILE A 85 4.81 0.06 2.77
CA ILE A 85 5.43 0.97 1.79
C ILE A 85 6.77 0.41 1.33
N VAL A 86 7.60 -0.05 2.28
CA VAL A 86 8.93 -0.60 1.99
C VAL A 86 8.83 -1.85 1.10
N PHE A 87 7.96 -2.80 1.46
CA PHE A 87 7.76 -4.03 0.66
C PHE A 87 7.18 -3.73 -0.73
N CYS A 88 6.27 -2.77 -0.84
CA CYS A 88 5.76 -2.32 -2.14
C CYS A 88 6.89 -1.75 -3.01
N GLY A 89 7.74 -0.89 -2.43
CA GLY A 89 8.89 -0.30 -3.11
C GLY A 89 9.92 -1.34 -3.57
N ILE A 90 10.26 -2.32 -2.72
CA ILE A 90 11.15 -3.43 -3.09
C ILE A 90 10.59 -4.23 -4.26
N GLY A 91 9.28 -4.53 -4.26
CA GLY A 91 8.64 -5.22 -5.37
C GLY A 91 8.75 -4.44 -6.68
N ILE A 92 8.37 -3.15 -6.65
CA ILE A 92 8.31 -2.31 -7.84
C ILE A 92 9.69 -1.95 -8.39
N PHE A 93 10.74 -1.92 -7.55
CA PHE A 93 12.11 -1.64 -7.99
C PHE A 93 12.59 -2.61 -9.08
N PHE A 94 12.15 -3.88 -9.04
CA PHE A 94 12.51 -4.85 -10.08
C PHE A 94 11.87 -4.57 -11.45
N ILE A 95 10.80 -3.76 -11.49
CA ILE A 95 10.08 -3.36 -12.72
C ILE A 95 10.21 -1.84 -12.95
N HIS A 96 11.18 -1.18 -12.31
CA HIS A 96 11.35 0.28 -12.33
C HIS A 96 11.49 0.90 -13.73
N TRP A 97 11.78 0.10 -14.76
CA TRP A 97 11.83 0.56 -16.15
C TRP A 97 10.46 1.02 -16.68
N LEU A 98 9.38 0.64 -15.99
CA LEU A 98 8.02 1.06 -16.34
C LEU A 98 7.59 2.26 -15.49
N ILE A 99 7.24 3.36 -16.16
CA ILE A 99 6.71 4.59 -15.52
C ILE A 99 5.44 4.30 -14.72
N ILE A 100 4.60 3.37 -15.19
CA ILE A 100 3.29 3.08 -14.59
C ILE A 100 3.40 2.49 -13.17
N PRO A 101 4.13 1.38 -12.93
CA PRO A 101 4.40 0.88 -11.58
C PRO A 101 5.00 1.94 -10.65
N LEU A 102 5.92 2.76 -11.14
CA LEU A 102 6.53 3.82 -10.33
C LEU A 102 5.50 4.89 -9.91
N ALA A 103 4.62 5.31 -10.82
CA ALA A 103 3.54 6.24 -10.49
C ALA A 103 2.57 5.64 -9.45
N LEU A 104 2.18 4.37 -9.62
CA LEU A 104 1.33 3.66 -8.66
C LEU A 104 1.99 3.54 -7.29
N PHE A 105 3.30 3.29 -7.24
CA PHE A 105 4.07 3.29 -6.00
C PHE A 105 4.00 4.64 -5.28
N PHE A 106 4.20 5.76 -5.99
CA PHE A 106 4.15 7.08 -5.38
C PHE A 106 2.76 7.42 -4.84
N ILE A 107 1.70 7.09 -5.60
CA ILE A 107 0.32 7.30 -5.15
C ILE A 107 0.02 6.46 -3.91
N PHE A 108 0.38 5.17 -3.93
CA PHE A 108 0.25 4.27 -2.80
C PHE A 108 0.98 4.81 -1.56
N SER A 109 2.26 5.17 -1.72
CA SER A 109 3.11 5.69 -0.64
C SER A 109 2.54 6.98 -0.06
N PHE A 110 2.07 7.90 -0.90
CA PHE A 110 1.45 9.15 -0.46
C PHE A 110 0.21 8.89 0.39
N ILE A 111 -0.69 8.00 -0.06
CA ILE A 111 -1.93 7.65 0.64
C ILE A 111 -1.64 6.99 1.98
N VAL A 112 -0.78 5.97 1.98
CA VAL A 112 -0.45 5.20 3.18
C VAL A 112 0.31 6.07 4.18
N PHE A 113 1.24 6.89 3.72
CA PHE A 113 1.98 7.83 4.56
C PHE A 113 1.06 8.91 5.14
N ASN A 114 0.09 9.42 4.37
CA ASN A 114 -0.88 10.38 4.88
C ASN A 114 -1.78 9.77 5.95
N TYR A 115 -2.23 8.53 5.78
CA TYR A 115 -2.97 7.80 6.81
C TYR A 115 -2.10 7.59 8.06
N TYR A 116 -0.85 7.18 7.88
CA TYR A 116 0.12 6.99 8.96
C TYR A 116 0.34 8.28 9.77
N GLN A 117 0.56 9.42 9.11
CA GLN A 117 0.82 10.69 9.80
C GLN A 117 -0.43 11.29 10.45
N VAL A 118 -1.59 11.27 9.77
CA VAL A 118 -2.77 12.01 10.24
C VAL A 118 -3.61 11.20 11.22
N VAL A 119 -3.75 9.89 10.99
CA VAL A 119 -4.61 9.03 11.80
C VAL A 119 -3.81 8.33 12.89
N MET A 120 -2.66 7.78 12.50
CA MET A 120 -1.89 6.94 13.39
C MET A 120 -0.90 7.72 14.26
N ALA A 121 -0.34 8.86 13.87
CA ALA A 121 0.70 9.54 14.67
C ALA A 121 0.25 9.81 16.12
N SER A 122 1.16 9.56 17.08
CA SER A 122 0.95 9.88 18.50
C SER A 122 1.09 11.37 18.77
N ASP A 123 1.95 12.04 18.01
CA ASP A 123 2.19 13.47 18.18
C ASP A 123 0.95 14.24 17.74
N ASP A 124 0.28 14.84 18.74
CA ASP A 124 -0.80 15.79 18.52
C ASP A 124 -0.35 17.00 17.68
N ARG A 125 0.94 17.16 17.33
CA ARG A 125 1.43 18.24 16.45
C ARG A 125 0.71 18.31 15.09
N TYR A 126 0.24 17.18 14.57
CA TYR A 126 -0.55 17.12 13.32
C TYR A 126 -2.06 17.03 13.55
N ARG A 127 -2.49 16.75 14.79
CA ARG A 127 -3.90 16.89 15.14
C ARG A 127 -4.12 18.36 15.40
N VAL A 128 -4.97 18.98 14.60
CA VAL A 128 -5.35 20.40 14.74
C VAL A 128 -5.42 20.75 16.23
N PRO A 129 -4.64 21.74 16.71
CA PRO A 129 -4.57 22.05 18.13
C PRO A 129 -6.01 22.23 18.61
N ARG A 130 -6.40 21.47 19.63
CA ARG A 130 -7.71 21.63 20.27
C ARG A 130 -7.78 23.08 20.71
N ARG A 131 -8.45 23.94 19.95
CA ARG A 131 -8.81 25.26 20.42
C ARG A 131 -9.73 25.01 21.60
N PHE A 132 -9.19 25.22 22.79
CA PHE A 132 -9.88 25.53 24.03
C PHE A 132 -11.35 25.08 24.09
N SER A 133 -11.57 23.90 24.66
CA SER A 133 -12.82 23.59 25.39
C SER A 133 -12.44 23.05 26.75
#